data_AF-A0A920Q5D8-F1
#
_entry.id   AF-A0A920Q5D8-F1
#
_cell.length_a   1.000
_cell.length_b   1.000
_cell.length_c   1.000
_cell.angle_alpha   90.00
_cell.angle_beta   90.00
_cell.angle_gamma   90.00
#
_symmetry.space_group_name_H-M   'P 1'
#
loop_
_entity.id
_entity.type
_entity.pdbx_description
1 polymer ?
#
loop_
_entity_poly.entity_id
_entity_poly.type
_entity_poly.pdbx_seq_one_letter_code
_entity_poly.pdbx_strand_id
1 'polypeptide(L)'
;MASSISSSTPSRVLGTSEYTSPDMAGFTNGVMVRYLDCNDSYFSPGGGHPSDMIPAVLALADPMITDGRTVVTAIALAYEVFCRLSDQVVVGDLGWDQGIFSVMVQLVAQAES
;
A
#
# COMPACT_ATOMS: atom_id res chain seq x y z
N MET A 1 -13.94 -14.05 3.71
CA MET A 1 -13.73 -13.66 2.29
C MET A 1 -12.24 -13.73 1.92
N ALA A 2 -11.34 -13.13 2.69
CA ALA A 2 -9.90 -13.29 2.43
C ALA A 2 -9.42 -14.75 2.61
N SER A 3 -9.82 -15.44 3.69
CA SER A 3 -9.40 -16.82 4.00
C SER A 3 -9.85 -17.89 2.99
N SER A 4 -10.77 -17.57 2.08
CA SER A 4 -11.26 -18.50 1.05
C SER A 4 -10.46 -18.45 -0.25
N ILE A 5 -9.47 -17.57 -0.37
CA ILE A 5 -8.64 -17.39 -1.56
C ILE A 5 -7.23 -17.88 -1.25
N SER A 6 -6.66 -18.70 -2.14
CA SER A 6 -5.32 -19.27 -1.98
C SER A 6 -4.41 -18.91 -3.17
N SER A 7 -3.10 -18.89 -2.94
CA SER A 7 -2.06 -18.60 -3.92
C SER A 7 -0.87 -19.55 -3.72
N SER A 8 -0.09 -19.80 -4.78
CA SER A 8 1.22 -20.47 -4.67
C SER A 8 2.25 -19.61 -3.93
N THR A 9 2.03 -18.30 -3.87
CA THR A 9 2.82 -17.31 -3.13
C THR A 9 1.92 -16.61 -2.10
N PRO A 10 1.53 -17.29 -1.01
CA PRO A 10 0.58 -16.74 -0.05
C PRO A 10 1.18 -15.56 0.73
N SER A 11 0.31 -14.63 1.14
CA SER A 11 0.64 -13.52 2.03
C SER A 11 -0.32 -13.44 3.20
N ARG A 12 0.18 -12.97 4.34
CA ARG A 12 -0.50 -12.96 5.63
C ARG A 12 -1.48 -11.79 5.78
N VAL A 13 -2.64 -12.09 6.37
CA VAL A 13 -3.54 -11.06 6.92
C VAL A 13 -3.01 -10.65 8.29
N LEU A 14 -2.60 -9.39 8.42
CA LEU A 14 -1.97 -8.86 9.62
C LEU A 14 -2.90 -8.96 10.84
N GLY A 15 -2.33 -9.25 12.00
CA GLY A 15 -3.09 -9.46 13.24
C GLY A 15 -3.81 -10.81 13.34
N THR A 16 -3.65 -11.70 12.36
CA THR A 16 -4.27 -13.04 12.34
C THR A 16 -3.25 -14.15 12.03
N SER A 17 -3.71 -15.41 12.05
CA SER A 17 -2.95 -16.57 11.54
C SER A 17 -3.28 -16.92 10.08
N GLU A 18 -4.14 -16.15 9.43
CA GLU A 18 -4.66 -16.45 8.09
C GLU A 18 -3.68 -15.98 7.00
N TYR A 19 -3.62 -16.77 5.92
CA TYR A 19 -2.91 -16.44 4.69
C TYR A 19 -3.88 -16.46 3.51
N THR A 20 -3.64 -15.62 2.52
CA THR A 20 -4.44 -15.50 1.30
C THR A 20 -3.55 -15.09 0.12
N SER A 21 -4.12 -14.79 -1.05
CA SER A 21 -3.34 -14.25 -2.16
C SER A 21 -2.79 -12.84 -1.85
N PRO A 22 -1.64 -12.43 -2.40
CA PRO A 22 -1.02 -11.14 -2.09
C PRO A 22 -1.93 -9.92 -2.33
N ASP A 23 -2.72 -9.94 -3.41
CA ASP A 23 -3.70 -8.91 -3.72
C ASP A 23 -4.80 -8.83 -2.63
N MET A 24 -5.30 -9.97 -2.16
CA MET A 24 -6.32 -10.02 -1.12
C MET A 24 -5.78 -9.68 0.26
N ALA A 25 -4.54 -10.08 0.57
CA ALA A 25 -3.85 -9.70 1.79
C ALA A 25 -3.62 -8.19 1.79
N GLY A 26 -3.11 -7.62 0.70
CA GLY A 26 -2.92 -6.19 0.50
C GLY A 26 -4.21 -5.40 0.66
N PHE A 27 -5.30 -5.84 0.02
CA PHE A 27 -6.62 -5.21 0.15
C PHE A 27 -7.14 -5.27 1.59
N THR A 28 -7.14 -6.46 2.21
CA THR A 28 -7.68 -6.65 3.57
C THR A 28 -6.89 -5.83 4.59
N ASN A 29 -5.57 -5.87 4.51
CA ASN A 29 -4.68 -5.10 5.37
C ASN A 29 -4.81 -3.60 5.12
N GLY A 30 -5.00 -3.18 3.86
CA GLY A 30 -5.27 -1.80 3.44
C GLY A 30 -6.54 -1.23 4.09
N VAL A 31 -7.64 -1.97 3.97
CA VAL A 31 -8.91 -1.61 4.63
C VAL A 31 -8.70 -1.46 6.13
N MET A 32 -8.02 -2.41 6.79
CA MET A 32 -7.77 -2.33 8.24
C MET A 32 -6.97 -1.09 8.64
N VAL A 33 -5.91 -0.75 7.89
CA VAL A 33 -5.08 0.44 8.17
C VAL A 33 -5.90 1.72 8.05
N ARG A 34 -6.73 1.83 7.02
CA ARG A 34 -7.47 3.07 6.72
C ARG A 34 -8.82 3.18 7.44
N TYR A 35 -9.33 2.09 8.01
CA TYR A 35 -10.71 1.99 8.53
C TYR A 35 -11.06 3.05 9.58
N LEU A 36 -10.17 3.27 10.54
CA LEU A 36 -10.41 4.20 11.66
C LEU A 36 -9.98 5.63 11.36
N ASP A 37 -9.39 5.89 10.19
CA ASP A 37 -8.80 7.19 9.85
C ASP A 37 -7.79 7.70 10.90
N CYS A 38 -7.11 6.76 11.57
CA CYS A 38 -6.10 7.04 12.60
C CYS A 38 -4.68 6.92 12.04
N ASN A 39 -4.55 6.62 10.74
CA ASN A 39 -3.28 6.53 10.05
C ASN A 39 -2.78 7.94 9.65
N ASP A 40 -1.55 8.01 9.12
CA ASP A 40 -0.89 9.30 8.90
C ASP A 40 -1.62 10.20 7.90
N SER A 41 -1.25 11.47 7.82
CA SER A 41 -1.80 12.40 6.84
C SER A 41 -0.71 13.30 6.29
N TYR A 42 -0.72 13.48 4.97
CA TYR A 42 0.11 14.45 4.28
C TYR A 42 -0.75 15.64 3.86
N PHE A 43 -0.40 16.82 4.37
CA PHE A 43 -1.13 18.05 4.11
C PHE A 43 -0.50 18.81 2.95
N SER A 44 -1.09 18.67 1.77
CA SER A 44 -0.76 19.37 0.53
C SER A 44 -2.06 19.71 -0.21
N PRO A 45 -2.01 20.42 -1.35
CA PRO A 45 -3.20 20.71 -2.15
C PRO A 45 -3.96 19.44 -2.61
N GLY A 46 -3.24 18.37 -3.01
CA GLY A 46 -3.84 17.08 -3.33
C GLY A 46 -4.19 16.24 -2.11
N GLY A 47 -3.41 16.37 -1.02
CA GLY A 47 -3.58 15.73 0.27
C GLY A 47 -3.66 14.19 0.27
N GLY A 48 -3.77 13.61 1.47
CA GLY A 48 -4.21 12.23 1.70
C GLY A 48 -3.32 11.44 2.65
N HIS A 49 -3.38 10.10 2.57
CA HIS A 49 -2.79 9.20 3.55
C HIS A 49 -1.75 8.28 2.88
N PRO A 50 -0.46 8.65 2.84
CA PRO A 50 0.55 7.84 2.17
C PRO A 50 0.76 6.48 2.85
N SER A 51 0.43 6.33 4.14
CA SER A 51 0.44 5.03 4.83
C SER A 51 -0.49 3.97 4.23
N ASP A 52 -1.46 4.35 3.40
CA ASP A 52 -2.35 3.42 2.69
C ASP A 52 -1.59 2.46 1.76
N MET A 53 -0.36 2.81 1.37
CA MET A 53 0.49 1.97 0.50
C MET A 53 1.30 0.91 1.27
N ILE A 54 1.44 1.04 2.59
CA ILE A 54 2.24 0.10 3.41
C ILE A 54 1.71 -1.34 3.32
N PRO A 55 0.40 -1.59 3.48
CA PRO A 55 -0.16 -2.94 3.41
C PRO A 55 0.10 -3.64 2.07
N ALA A 56 0.08 -2.84 1.01
CA ALA A 56 0.34 -3.23 -0.36
C ALA A 56 1.80 -3.69 -0.55
N VAL A 57 2.77 -2.91 -0.05
CA VAL A 57 4.20 -3.28 -0.05
C VAL A 57 4.45 -4.54 0.77
N LEU A 58 3.87 -4.62 1.98
CA LEU A 58 4.04 -5.78 2.86
C LEU A 58 3.47 -7.05 2.24
N ALA A 59 2.31 -6.97 1.59
CA ALA A 59 1.67 -8.14 0.97
C ALA A 59 2.48 -8.71 -0.20
N LEU A 60 3.20 -7.86 -0.93
CA LEU A 60 4.12 -8.28 -1.99
C LEU A 60 5.45 -8.82 -1.44
N ALA A 61 5.98 -8.21 -0.37
CA ALA A 61 7.27 -8.58 0.22
C ALA A 61 7.21 -9.91 0.99
N ASP A 62 6.07 -10.22 1.61
CA ASP A 62 5.87 -11.41 2.45
C ASP A 62 6.23 -12.73 1.73
N PRO A 63 5.67 -13.06 0.54
CA PRO A 63 6.05 -14.28 -0.17
C PRO A 63 7.48 -14.25 -0.74
N MET A 64 8.11 -13.09 -0.87
CA MET A 64 9.46 -12.93 -1.43
C MET A 64 10.57 -13.09 -0.39
N ILE A 65 10.24 -13.16 0.91
CA ILE A 65 11.21 -13.23 2.02
C ILE A 65 12.22 -12.06 1.91
N THR A 66 11.69 -10.89 1.56
CA THR A 66 12.48 -9.67 1.39
C THR A 66 12.99 -9.17 2.75
N ASP A 67 14.21 -8.65 2.79
CA ASP A 67 14.76 -8.10 4.02
C ASP A 67 14.09 -6.77 4.41
N GLY A 68 14.12 -6.46 5.71
CA GLY A 68 13.44 -5.28 6.24
C GLY A 68 13.94 -3.94 5.67
N ARG A 69 15.20 -3.83 5.25
CA ARG A 69 15.71 -2.60 4.61
C ARG A 69 15.03 -2.41 3.27
N THR A 70 14.92 -3.44 2.46
CA THR A 70 14.27 -3.36 1.15
C THR A 70 12.79 -2.98 1.30
N VAL A 71 12.09 -3.54 2.30
CA VAL A 71 10.70 -3.16 2.62
C VAL A 71 10.59 -1.67 3.01
N VAL A 72 11.45 -1.20 3.92
CA VAL A 72 11.44 0.22 4.35
C VAL A 72 11.78 1.15 3.20
N THR A 73 12.74 0.78 2.33
CA THR A 73 13.08 1.55 1.13
C THR A 73 11.88 1.65 0.18
N ALA A 74 11.18 0.54 -0.07
CA ALA A 74 9.98 0.55 -0.92
C ALA A 74 8.87 1.44 -0.34
N ILE A 75 8.66 1.41 0.98
CA ILE A 75 7.71 2.32 1.66
C ILE A 75 8.14 3.78 1.52
N ALA A 76 9.43 4.09 1.72
CA ALA A 76 9.93 5.45 1.59
C ALA A 76 9.77 5.99 0.16
N LEU A 77 10.07 5.18 -0.85
CA LEU A 77 9.85 5.54 -2.26
C LEU A 77 8.37 5.72 -2.56
N ALA A 78 7.52 4.89 -1.97
CA ALA A 78 6.08 5.01 -2.12
C ALA A 78 5.55 6.35 -1.62
N TYR A 79 5.97 6.74 -0.41
CA TYR A 79 5.65 8.03 0.19
C TYR A 79 6.16 9.18 -0.67
N GLU A 80 7.40 9.10 -1.14
CA GLU A 80 7.99 10.16 -1.98
C GLU A 80 7.16 10.39 -3.24
N VAL A 81 6.79 9.32 -3.96
CA VAL A 81 5.95 9.42 -5.16
C VAL A 81 4.59 10.03 -4.84
N PHE A 82 3.93 9.57 -3.77
CA PHE A 82 2.64 10.12 -3.33
C PHE A 82 2.74 11.61 -3.01
N CYS A 83 3.69 12.01 -2.17
CA CYS A 83 3.85 13.39 -1.75
C CYS A 83 4.13 14.31 -2.95
N ARG A 84 5.03 13.90 -3.85
CA ARG A 84 5.36 14.70 -5.04
C ARG A 84 4.19 14.86 -6.00
N LEU A 85 3.37 13.83 -6.17
CA LEU A 85 2.14 13.93 -6.99
C LEU A 85 1.12 14.82 -6.29
N SER A 86 0.92 14.62 -5.01
CA SER A 86 -0.04 15.34 -4.16
C SER A 86 0.29 16.83 -4.05
N ASP A 87 1.58 17.21 -4.10
CA ASP A 87 2.03 18.60 -4.15
C ASP A 87 1.68 19.30 -5.48
N GLN A 88 1.59 18.54 -6.58
CA GLN A 88 1.46 19.07 -7.94
C GLN A 88 0.06 18.91 -8.53
N VAL A 89 -0.72 17.94 -8.05
CA VAL A 89 -1.99 17.55 -8.65
C VAL A 89 -3.08 17.50 -7.59
N VAL A 90 -4.08 18.38 -7.74
CA VAL A 90 -5.32 18.35 -6.97
C VAL A 90 -6.32 17.49 -7.74
N VAL A 91 -6.32 16.19 -7.48
CA VAL A 91 -7.17 15.24 -8.22
C VAL A 91 -8.67 15.51 -8.05
N GLY A 92 -9.05 16.12 -6.91
CA GLY A 92 -10.43 16.55 -6.65
C GLY A 92 -10.94 17.57 -7.68
N ASP A 93 -10.09 18.46 -8.18
CA ASP A 93 -10.46 19.44 -9.22
C ASP A 93 -10.77 18.77 -10.57
N LEU A 94 -10.27 17.55 -10.74
CA LEU A 94 -10.50 16.70 -11.91
C LEU A 94 -11.67 15.72 -11.71
N GLY A 95 -12.32 15.75 -10.54
CA GLY A 95 -13.40 14.83 -10.17
C GLY A 95 -12.95 13.46 -9.69
N TRP A 96 -11.67 13.30 -9.34
CA TRP A 96 -11.08 12.04 -8.87
C TRP A 96 -10.69 12.11 -7.38
N ASP A 97 -10.69 10.96 -6.71
CA ASP A 97 -10.30 10.84 -5.30
C ASP A 97 -8.79 10.61 -5.14
N GLN A 98 -8.19 11.10 -4.04
CA GLN A 98 -6.77 10.92 -3.71
C GLN A 98 -6.30 9.46 -3.65
N GLY A 99 -7.21 8.49 -3.45
CA GLY A 99 -6.91 7.07 -3.52
C GLY A 99 -6.28 6.61 -4.84
N ILE A 100 -6.42 7.39 -5.93
CA ILE A 100 -5.76 7.11 -7.21
C ILE A 100 -4.22 7.13 -7.10
N PHE A 101 -3.65 7.93 -6.20
CA PHE A 101 -2.21 7.98 -5.99
C PHE A 101 -1.71 6.69 -5.33
N SER A 102 -2.48 6.11 -4.42
CA SER A 102 -2.13 4.87 -3.72
C SER A 102 -2.06 3.66 -4.66
N VAL A 103 -2.81 3.67 -5.77
CA VAL A 103 -2.79 2.59 -6.79
C VAL A 103 -1.53 2.63 -7.66
N MET A 104 -0.98 3.81 -7.94
CA MET A 104 0.14 3.96 -8.89
C MET A 104 1.50 3.48 -8.34
N VAL A 105 1.59 3.28 -7.03
CA VAL A 105 2.86 3.06 -6.33
C VAL A 105 3.20 1.57 -6.14
N GLN A 106 2.33 0.67 -6.56
CA GLN A 106 2.52 -0.78 -6.48
C GLN A 106 3.73 -1.31 -7.29
N LEU A 107 4.34 -0.49 -8.16
CA LEU A 107 5.36 -0.89 -9.15
C LEU A 107 6.82 -0.81 -8.66
N VAL A 108 7.09 -0.26 -7.47
CA VAL A 108 8.49 -0.01 -7.05
C VAL A 108 9.20 -1.27 -6.51
N ALA A 109 8.47 -2.35 -6.21
CA ALA A 109 9.05 -3.58 -5.66
C ALA A 109 9.70 -4.52 -6.71
N GLN A 110 9.68 -4.17 -8.00
CA GLN A 110 10.20 -5.02 -9.10
C GLN A 110 11.61 -4.65 -9.58
N ALA A 111 12.27 -3.64 -8.99
CA ALA A 111 13.44 -3.01 -9.60
C ALA A 111 14.82 -3.53 -9.15
N GLU A 112 14.92 -4.44 -8.18
CA GLU A 112 16.21 -4.89 -7.62
C GLU A 112 16.27 -6.43 -7.46
N SER A 113 16.17 -7.16 -8.57
CA SER A 113 16.46 -8.61 -8.65
C SER A 113 17.51 -8.91 -9.71
#